data_AF-A0A973SZ94-F1
#
_entry.id   AF-A0A973SZ94-F1
#
_cell.length_a   1.000
_cell.length_b   1.000
_cell.length_c   1.000
_cell.angle_alpha   90.00
_cell.angle_beta   90.00
_cell.angle_gamma   90.00
#
_symmetry.space_group_name_H-M   'P 1'
#
loop_
_entity.id
_entity.type
_entity.pdbx_description
1 polymer ?
#
loop_
_entity_poly.entity_id
_entity_poly.type
_entity_poly.pdbx_seq_one_letter_code
_entity_poly.pdbx_strand_id
1 'polypeptide(L)'
;MPAPAPPVPWPGSADALVRILREHGAGPGAVRDVDAAWAAFCGFAQVEVEGVDPPEDDGDGVIVAWGRWSWTGGRPALSFGRQLAVGGAGGEPQLWKAELLLVFADDPAWADAGPPGRQDSGFDFSPVGAARAAALRAARRLVENSPQPAALWRAEPVHSAVTWEQVD
;
A
#
# COMPACT_ATOMS: atom_id res chain seq x y z
N MET A 1 14.86 -7.48 -22.81
CA MET A 1 13.99 -6.95 -21.74
C MET A 1 12.62 -6.70 -22.35
N PRO A 2 11.51 -7.12 -21.71
CA PRO A 2 10.19 -6.67 -22.13
C PRO A 2 10.11 -5.14 -22.04
N ALA A 3 9.36 -4.52 -22.94
CA ALA A 3 9.07 -3.09 -22.88
C ALA A 3 8.33 -2.76 -21.58
N PRO A 4 8.57 -1.59 -20.95
CA PRO A 4 7.77 -1.17 -19.81
C PRO A 4 6.30 -1.08 -20.21
N ALA A 5 5.41 -1.44 -19.28
CA ALA A 5 3.98 -1.20 -19.47
C ALA A 5 3.74 0.31 -19.68
N PRO A 6 2.75 0.70 -20.50
CA PRO A 6 2.43 2.11 -20.67
C PRO A 6 2.04 2.75 -19.32
N PRO A 7 2.33 4.05 -19.13
CA PRO A 7 1.86 4.78 -17.97
C PRO A 7 0.34 4.71 -17.82
N VAL A 8 -0.14 4.82 -16.59
CA VAL A 8 -1.58 4.83 -16.27
C VAL A 8 -1.99 6.25 -15.84
N PRO A 9 -3.11 6.81 -16.34
CA PRO A 9 -3.64 8.07 -15.82
C PRO A 9 -3.97 7.96 -14.32
N TRP A 10 -3.66 8.97 -13.51
CA TRP A 10 -3.87 8.94 -12.05
C TRP A 10 -5.26 8.45 -11.58
N PRO A 11 -6.41 8.79 -12.24
CA PRO A 11 -7.71 8.29 -11.80
C PRO A 11 -7.87 6.76 -11.96
N GLY A 12 -7.06 6.15 -12.82
CA GLY A 12 -7.05 4.71 -13.08
C GLY A 12 -6.17 3.89 -12.12
N SER A 13 -5.60 4.52 -11.08
CA SER A 13 -4.63 3.87 -10.20
C SER A 13 -5.22 2.69 -9.43
N ALA A 14 -6.44 2.82 -8.89
CA ALA A 14 -7.08 1.71 -8.19
C ALA A 14 -7.44 0.54 -9.13
N ASP A 15 -7.88 0.82 -10.35
CA ASP A 15 -8.14 -0.21 -11.35
C ASP A 15 -6.85 -0.95 -11.75
N ALA A 16 -5.72 -0.23 -11.84
CA ALA A 16 -4.42 -0.83 -12.07
C ALA A 16 -4.00 -1.76 -10.91
N LEU A 17 -4.20 -1.34 -9.66
CA LEU A 17 -3.94 -2.19 -8.49
C LEU A 17 -4.83 -3.44 -8.50
N VAL A 18 -6.13 -3.29 -8.75
CA VAL A 18 -7.08 -4.41 -8.85
C VAL A 18 -6.68 -5.40 -9.95
N ARG A 19 -6.27 -4.90 -11.12
CA ARG A 19 -5.79 -5.74 -12.23
C ARG A 19 -4.56 -6.55 -11.81
N ILE A 20 -3.55 -5.89 -11.24
CA ILE A 20 -2.29 -6.53 -10.86
C ILE A 20 -2.50 -7.54 -9.71
N LEU A 21 -3.38 -7.24 -8.76
CA LEU A 21 -3.78 -8.20 -7.73
C LEU A 21 -4.32 -9.50 -8.35
N ARG A 22 -5.22 -9.40 -9.33
CA ARG A 22 -5.77 -10.57 -10.03
C ARG A 22 -4.71 -11.35 -10.81
N GLU A 23 -3.75 -10.67 -11.43
CA GLU A 23 -2.61 -11.30 -12.12
C GLU A 23 -1.73 -12.14 -11.16
N HIS A 24 -1.68 -11.74 -9.89
CA HIS A 24 -0.99 -12.46 -8.81
C HIS A 24 -1.90 -13.46 -8.06
N GLY A 25 -3.12 -13.71 -8.53
CA GLY A 25 -4.07 -14.63 -7.89
C GLY A 25 -4.72 -14.10 -6.62
N ALA A 26 -4.56 -12.81 -6.31
CA ALA A 26 -5.19 -12.14 -5.18
C ALA A 26 -6.47 -11.41 -5.64
N GLY A 27 -7.63 -11.86 -5.15
CA GLY A 27 -8.87 -11.12 -5.39
C GLY A 27 -8.96 -9.89 -4.48
N PRO A 28 -9.29 -8.68 -4.97
CA PRO A 28 -9.28 -7.47 -4.14
C PRO A 28 -10.25 -7.55 -2.95
N GLY A 29 -11.34 -8.32 -3.06
CA GLY A 29 -12.31 -8.59 -1.98
C GLY A 29 -12.11 -9.89 -1.21
N ALA A 30 -11.08 -10.68 -1.55
CA ALA A 30 -10.87 -12.02 -1.04
C ALA A 30 -9.38 -12.41 -1.02
N VAL A 31 -8.51 -11.49 -0.57
CA VAL A 31 -7.09 -11.78 -0.38
C VAL A 31 -6.93 -12.81 0.74
N ARG A 32 -6.23 -13.92 0.44
CA ARG A 32 -5.88 -14.96 1.42
C ARG A 32 -4.40 -15.05 1.73
N ASP A 33 -3.57 -14.61 0.80
CA ASP A 33 -2.12 -14.66 0.88
C ASP A 33 -1.55 -13.23 0.84
N VAL A 34 -0.97 -12.81 1.97
CA VAL A 34 -0.39 -11.48 2.13
C VAL A 34 0.88 -11.32 1.29
N ASP A 35 1.67 -12.39 1.09
CA ASP A 35 2.86 -12.34 0.24
C ASP A 35 2.48 -12.16 -1.23
N ALA A 36 1.43 -12.82 -1.71
CA ALA A 36 0.90 -12.62 -3.06
C ALA A 36 0.36 -11.19 -3.25
N ALA A 37 -0.39 -10.68 -2.27
CA ALA A 37 -0.88 -9.30 -2.29
C ALA A 37 0.25 -8.26 -2.25
N TRP A 38 1.31 -8.51 -1.47
CA TRP A 38 2.49 -7.67 -1.42
C TRP A 38 3.27 -7.68 -2.73
N ALA A 39 3.45 -8.85 -3.35
CA ALA A 39 4.09 -8.95 -4.66
C ALA A 39 3.31 -8.16 -5.72
N ALA A 40 1.98 -8.26 -5.71
CA ALA A 40 1.11 -7.47 -6.57
C ALA A 40 1.26 -5.97 -6.31
N PHE A 41 1.23 -5.55 -5.04
CA PHE A 41 1.43 -4.15 -4.67
C PHE A 41 2.81 -3.63 -5.10
N CYS A 42 3.86 -4.44 -4.96
CA CYS A 42 5.19 -4.11 -5.46
C CYS A 42 5.20 -3.92 -6.98
N GLY A 43 4.49 -4.74 -7.74
CA GLY A 43 4.29 -4.54 -9.18
C GLY A 43 3.54 -3.25 -9.49
N PHE A 44 2.45 -2.98 -8.78
CA PHE A 44 1.65 -1.76 -8.92
C PHE A 44 2.46 -0.49 -8.60
N ALA A 45 3.25 -0.50 -7.53
CA ALA A 45 4.11 0.61 -7.13
C ALA A 45 5.20 0.96 -8.15
N GLN A 46 5.45 0.07 -9.13
CA GLN A 46 6.39 0.26 -10.25
C GLN A 46 5.71 0.74 -11.53
N VAL A 47 4.38 0.88 -11.55
CA VAL A 47 3.66 1.43 -12.69
C VAL A 47 3.85 2.95 -12.69
N GLU A 48 4.30 3.51 -13.81
CA GLU A 48 4.34 4.96 -14.00
C GLU A 48 2.92 5.54 -14.05
N VAL A 49 2.71 6.69 -13.40
CA VAL A 49 1.40 7.33 -13.32
C VAL A 49 1.47 8.73 -13.92
N GLU A 50 0.53 9.05 -14.81
CA GLU A 50 0.46 10.34 -15.48
C GLU A 50 -0.40 11.35 -14.70
N GLY A 51 -0.03 12.63 -14.81
CA GLY A 51 -0.78 13.74 -14.20
C GLY A 51 -0.55 13.87 -12.69
N VAL A 52 0.58 13.35 -12.20
CA VAL A 52 1.03 13.44 -10.82
C VAL A 52 2.20 14.43 -10.76
N ASP A 53 2.27 15.19 -9.68
CA ASP A 53 3.38 16.11 -9.43
C ASP A 53 4.72 15.34 -9.36
N PRO A 54 5.85 16.00 -9.65
CA PRO A 54 7.12 15.30 -9.74
C PRO A 54 7.62 14.85 -8.35
N PRO A 55 8.57 13.90 -8.29
CA PRO A 55 9.07 13.37 -7.01
C PRO A 55 9.66 14.43 -6.06
N GLU A 56 10.22 15.52 -6.59
CA GLU A 56 10.70 16.65 -5.78
C GLU A 56 9.62 17.38 -4.99
N ASP A 57 8.35 17.23 -5.38
CA ASP A 57 7.18 17.79 -4.71
C ASP A 57 6.38 16.71 -3.95
N ASP A 58 7.04 15.60 -3.59
CA ASP A 58 6.42 14.46 -2.90
C ASP A 58 5.19 13.90 -3.64
N GLY A 59 5.24 13.91 -4.97
CA GLY A 59 4.08 13.62 -5.79
C GLY A 59 3.63 12.16 -5.82
N ASP A 60 4.51 11.19 -5.63
CA ASP A 60 4.19 9.76 -5.78
C ASP A 60 4.81 8.93 -4.65
N GLY A 61 4.08 8.82 -3.54
CA GLY A 61 4.53 8.19 -2.30
C GLY A 61 3.96 6.80 -2.10
N VAL A 62 4.75 5.89 -1.52
CA VAL A 62 4.28 4.58 -1.06
C VAL A 62 4.36 4.45 0.46
N ILE A 63 3.42 3.72 1.05
CA ILE A 63 3.36 3.48 2.49
C ILE A 63 2.81 2.08 2.78
N VAL A 64 3.32 1.45 3.83
CA VAL A 64 2.73 0.26 4.45
C VAL A 64 2.31 0.63 5.86
N ALA A 65 1.05 0.46 6.21
CA ALA A 65 0.52 0.79 7.53
C ALA A 65 -0.08 -0.43 8.21
N TRP A 66 -0.05 -0.47 9.53
CA TRP A 66 -0.64 -1.55 10.33
C TRP A 66 -1.19 -0.99 11.65
N GLY A 67 -2.24 -1.61 12.15
CA GLY A 67 -2.81 -1.20 13.43
C GLY A 67 -4.25 -1.62 13.58
N ARG A 68 -4.98 -0.88 14.42
CA ARG A 68 -6.40 -1.06 14.66
C ARG A 68 -7.05 0.30 14.48
N TRP A 69 -7.96 0.40 13.52
CA TRP A 69 -8.60 1.67 13.18
C TRP A 69 -10.11 1.60 13.35
N SER A 70 -10.76 2.71 13.69
CA SER A 70 -12.20 2.76 13.93
C SER A 70 -13.02 2.29 12.72
N TRP A 71 -12.61 2.67 11.51
CA TRP A 71 -13.27 2.28 10.25
C TRP A 71 -13.13 0.78 9.91
N THR A 72 -12.21 0.07 10.56
CA THR A 72 -12.10 -1.40 10.45
C THR A 72 -12.97 -2.16 11.46
N GLY A 73 -13.76 -1.42 12.25
CA GLY A 73 -14.47 -1.94 13.43
C GLY A 73 -13.54 -2.23 14.60
N GLY A 74 -12.38 -1.57 14.65
CA GLY A 74 -11.35 -1.79 15.66
C GLY A 74 -10.60 -3.12 15.51
N ARG A 75 -10.72 -3.80 14.36
CA ARG A 75 -10.00 -5.05 14.07
C ARG A 75 -8.55 -4.78 13.65
N PRO A 76 -7.63 -5.76 13.82
CA PRO A 76 -6.28 -5.65 13.27
C PRO A 76 -6.33 -5.52 11.75
N ALA A 77 -5.48 -4.64 11.22
CA ALA A 77 -5.39 -4.39 9.80
C ALA A 77 -3.95 -4.13 9.36
N LEU A 78 -3.71 -4.43 8.09
CA LEU A 78 -2.50 -4.13 7.33
C LEU A 78 -2.95 -3.46 6.04
N SER A 79 -2.30 -2.38 5.64
CA SER A 79 -2.60 -1.71 4.39
C SER A 79 -1.36 -1.39 3.57
N PHE A 80 -1.53 -1.43 2.24
CA PHE A 80 -0.52 -1.02 1.27
C PHE A 80 -1.08 0.14 0.46
N GLY A 81 -0.49 1.33 0.63
CA GLY A 81 -0.98 2.57 0.04
C GLY A 81 0.01 3.17 -0.94
N ARG A 82 -0.52 3.76 -2.01
CA ARG A 82 0.20 4.67 -2.91
C ARG A 82 -0.59 5.98 -2.97
N GLN A 83 0.05 7.06 -2.55
CA GLN A 83 -0.51 8.41 -2.54
C GLN A 83 0.06 9.22 -3.69
N LEU A 84 -0.79 9.96 -4.36
CA LEU A 84 -0.52 10.74 -5.55
C LEU A 84 -0.92 12.19 -5.28
N ALA A 85 0.00 13.13 -5.45
CA ALA A 85 -0.29 14.57 -5.46
C ALA A 85 -0.61 15.01 -6.89
N VAL A 86 -1.78 15.62 -7.07
CA VAL A 86 -2.31 15.97 -8.39
C VAL A 86 -2.64 17.46 -8.44
N GLY A 87 -2.12 18.15 -9.46
CA GLY A 87 -2.50 19.52 -9.79
C GLY A 87 -1.85 20.59 -8.91
N GLY A 88 -0.69 20.33 -8.32
CA GLY A 88 0.04 21.27 -7.48
C GLY A 88 0.75 22.40 -8.22
N ALA A 89 0.66 22.46 -9.56
CA ALA A 89 1.27 23.52 -10.37
C ALA A 89 0.65 24.90 -10.07
N GLY A 90 1.16 25.57 -9.04
CA GLY A 90 0.73 26.90 -8.59
C GLY A 90 -0.20 26.93 -7.38
N GLY A 91 -0.36 25.83 -6.64
CA GLY A 91 -1.25 25.74 -5.47
C GLY A 91 -1.02 24.50 -4.61
N GLU A 92 -1.85 24.31 -3.58
CA GLU A 92 -1.84 23.07 -2.79
C GLU A 92 -2.36 21.90 -3.64
N PRO A 93 -1.60 20.79 -3.76
CA PRO A 93 -2.02 19.66 -4.58
C PRO A 93 -3.18 18.91 -3.92
N GLN A 94 -4.01 18.26 -4.76
CA GLN A 94 -4.97 17.29 -4.26
C GLN A 94 -4.27 15.97 -4.02
N LEU A 95 -4.38 15.43 -2.81
CA LEU A 95 -3.83 14.13 -2.47
C LEU A 95 -4.88 13.05 -2.73
N TRP A 96 -4.51 12.06 -3.54
CA TRP A 96 -5.34 10.90 -3.83
C TRP A 96 -4.61 9.63 -3.46
N LYS A 97 -5.29 8.66 -2.85
CA LYS A 97 -4.67 7.43 -2.37
C LYS A 97 -5.38 6.21 -2.92
N ALA A 98 -4.60 5.34 -3.56
CA ALA A 98 -4.98 3.96 -3.86
C ALA A 98 -4.46 3.07 -2.74
N GLU A 99 -5.35 2.33 -2.07
CA GLU A 99 -4.97 1.51 -0.93
C GLU A 99 -5.58 0.12 -1.01
N LEU A 100 -4.76 -0.92 -0.81
CA LEU A 100 -5.25 -2.24 -0.46
C LEU A 100 -5.29 -2.35 1.07
N LEU A 101 -6.49 -2.52 1.61
CA LEU A 101 -6.73 -2.80 3.02
C LEU A 101 -6.94 -4.30 3.23
N LEU A 102 -6.24 -4.86 4.22
CA LEU A 102 -6.40 -6.24 4.70
C LEU A 102 -6.82 -6.19 6.17
N VAL A 103 -7.92 -6.84 6.51
CA VAL A 103 -8.47 -6.91 7.87
C VAL A 103 -8.42 -8.34 8.37
N PHE A 104 -8.00 -8.53 9.61
CA PHE A 104 -7.76 -9.83 10.21
C PHE A 104 -8.75 -10.12 11.34
N ALA A 105 -8.90 -11.40 11.67
CA ALA A 105 -9.59 -11.80 12.88
C ALA A 105 -8.78 -11.36 14.12
N ASP A 106 -9.48 -11.18 15.23
CA ASP A 106 -8.81 -11.06 16.52
C ASP A 106 -8.11 -12.37 16.89
N ASP A 107 -6.85 -12.25 17.30
CA ASP A 107 -6.00 -13.33 17.75
C ASP A 107 -5.23 -12.84 18.99
N PRO A 108 -5.10 -13.66 20.05
CA PRO A 108 -4.24 -13.34 21.19
C PRO A 108 -2.79 -12.98 20.82
N ALA A 109 -2.28 -13.46 19.68
CA ALA A 109 -0.97 -13.12 19.15
C ALA A 109 -0.79 -11.62 18.87
N TRP A 110 -1.88 -10.86 18.71
CA TRP A 110 -1.84 -9.39 18.58
C TRP A 110 -2.06 -8.65 19.90
N ALA A 111 -2.52 -9.32 20.95
CA ALA A 111 -2.86 -8.71 22.23
C ALA A 111 -1.62 -8.40 23.09
N ASP A 112 -0.57 -9.20 22.94
CA ASP A 112 0.75 -9.01 23.59
C ASP A 112 1.72 -8.17 22.74
N ALA A 113 1.29 -7.69 21.57
CA ALA A 113 2.01 -6.62 20.90
C ALA A 113 1.98 -5.41 21.84
N GLY A 114 3.15 -4.99 22.31
CA GLY A 114 3.31 -3.97 23.35
C GLY A 114 2.67 -2.61 23.03
N PRO A 115 3.03 -1.53 23.76
CA PRO A 115 2.43 -0.21 23.57
C PRO A 115 2.47 0.21 22.08
N PRO A 116 1.53 1.07 21.61
CA PRO A 116 1.41 1.42 20.21
C PRO A 116 2.74 1.97 19.70
N GLY A 117 3.51 1.11 19.05
CA GLY A 117 4.74 1.47 18.38
C GLY A 117 4.43 2.21 17.09
N ARG A 118 5.44 2.34 16.25
CA ARG A 118 5.27 2.81 14.88
C ARG A 118 4.19 1.96 14.17
N GLN A 119 3.23 2.61 13.51
CA GLN A 119 2.08 2.00 12.83
C GLN A 119 2.17 2.10 11.30
N ASP A 120 3.32 2.54 10.78
CA ASP A 120 3.55 2.66 9.35
C ASP A 120 5.04 2.59 8.99
N SER A 121 5.33 2.45 7.70
CA SER A 121 6.68 2.53 7.15
C SER A 121 7.21 3.94 6.99
N GLY A 122 6.39 4.97 7.25
CA GLY A 122 6.54 6.30 6.66
C GLY A 122 6.26 6.27 5.15
N PHE A 123 5.93 7.44 4.59
CA PHE A 123 5.90 7.61 3.15
C PHE A 123 7.31 7.61 2.58
N ASP A 124 7.47 6.95 1.43
CA ASP A 124 8.68 7.01 0.61
C ASP A 124 8.31 7.44 -0.81
N PHE A 125 8.92 8.55 -1.26
CA PHE A 125 8.66 9.19 -2.56
C PHE A 125 9.74 8.88 -3.60
N SER A 126 10.57 7.86 -3.36
CA SER A 126 11.61 7.44 -4.31
C SER A 126 11.00 7.22 -5.70
N PRO A 127 11.64 7.65 -6.79
CA PRO A 127 11.10 7.46 -8.13
C PRO A 127 10.97 5.97 -8.49
N VAL A 128 10.01 5.66 -9.38
CA VAL A 128 9.80 4.32 -9.97
C VAL A 128 11.13 3.75 -10.47
N GLY A 129 11.29 2.43 -10.34
CA GLY A 129 12.50 1.69 -10.68
C GLY A 129 13.28 1.23 -9.45
N ALA A 130 14.61 1.27 -9.54
CA ALA A 130 15.49 0.66 -8.54
C ALA A 130 15.37 1.28 -7.15
N ALA A 131 15.16 2.61 -7.07
CA ALA A 131 15.00 3.34 -5.82
C ALA A 131 13.70 2.95 -5.11
N ARG A 132 12.55 3.02 -5.79
CA ARG A 132 11.25 2.49 -5.32
C ARG A 132 11.34 1.03 -4.87
N ALA A 133 12.03 0.18 -5.63
CA ALA A 133 12.19 -1.22 -5.27
C ALA A 133 13.02 -1.40 -3.98
N ALA A 134 14.02 -0.55 -3.74
CA ALA A 134 14.79 -0.54 -2.50
C ALA A 134 13.96 -0.07 -1.31
N ALA A 135 13.16 0.98 -1.49
CA ALA A 135 12.21 1.49 -0.51
C ALA A 135 11.19 0.42 -0.07
N LEU A 136 10.55 -0.26 -1.04
CA LEU A 136 9.62 -1.36 -0.76
C LEU A 136 10.29 -2.49 0.02
N ARG A 137 11.53 -2.87 -0.34
CA ARG A 137 12.31 -3.86 0.43
C ARG A 137 12.60 -3.37 1.86
N ALA A 138 12.82 -2.08 2.08
CA ALA A 138 13.02 -1.52 3.40
C ALA A 138 11.73 -1.54 4.24
N ALA A 139 10.59 -1.15 3.65
CA ALA A 139 9.27 -1.26 4.27
C ALA A 139 8.95 -2.71 4.67
N ARG A 140 9.25 -3.68 3.78
CA ARG A 140 9.08 -5.11 4.07
C ARG A 140 9.93 -5.56 5.27
N ARG A 141 11.21 -5.19 5.32
CA ARG A 141 12.09 -5.51 6.45
C ARG A 141 11.57 -4.92 7.76
N LEU A 142 11.01 -3.71 7.73
CA LEU A 142 10.44 -3.08 8.92
C LEU A 142 9.25 -3.89 9.47
N VAL A 143 8.39 -4.38 8.57
CA VAL A 143 7.27 -5.27 8.92
C VAL A 143 7.79 -6.58 9.52
N GLU A 144 8.78 -7.22 8.88
CA GLU A 144 9.35 -8.50 9.34
C GLU A 144 10.03 -8.39 10.72
N ASN A 145 10.66 -7.25 11.01
CA ASN A 145 11.38 -7.02 12.26
C ASN A 145 10.48 -6.58 13.43
N SER A 146 9.20 -6.37 13.18
CA SER A 146 8.23 -5.91 14.19
C SER A 146 7.25 -7.04 14.50
N PRO A 147 7.12 -7.49 15.76
CA PRO A 147 6.35 -8.70 16.10
C PRO A 147 4.91 -8.71 15.58
N GLN A 148 4.19 -7.60 15.76
CA GLN A 148 2.79 -7.46 15.38
C GLN A 148 2.56 -7.55 13.86
N PRO A 149 3.13 -6.65 13.02
CA PRO A 149 2.90 -6.72 11.59
C PRO A 149 3.55 -7.96 10.96
N ALA A 150 4.64 -8.51 11.51
CA ALA A 150 5.20 -9.80 11.05
C ALA A 150 4.23 -10.96 11.25
N ALA A 151 3.48 -10.96 12.35
CA ALA A 151 2.49 -11.99 12.60
C ALA A 151 1.23 -11.77 11.75
N LEU A 152 0.76 -10.51 11.56
CA LEU A 152 -0.37 -10.21 10.65
C LEU A 152 -0.06 -10.68 9.24
N TRP A 153 1.19 -10.50 8.81
CA TRP A 153 1.66 -10.98 7.52
C TRP A 153 1.54 -12.49 7.32
N ARG A 154 1.66 -13.27 8.41
CA ARG A 154 1.54 -14.74 8.35
C ARG A 154 0.10 -15.23 8.51
N ALA A 155 -0.83 -14.34 8.86
CA ALA A 155 -2.23 -14.68 9.03
C ALA A 155 -3.00 -14.54 7.72
N GLU A 156 -4.13 -15.23 7.64
CA GLU A 156 -5.09 -15.09 6.55
C GLU A 156 -6.03 -13.90 6.84
N PRO A 157 -6.14 -12.90 5.96
CA PRO A 157 -7.13 -11.84 6.10
C PRO A 157 -8.56 -12.40 6.06
N VAL A 158 -9.45 -11.87 6.91
CA VAL A 158 -10.89 -12.20 6.87
C VAL A 158 -11.67 -11.28 5.95
N HIS A 159 -11.09 -10.14 5.59
CA HIS A 159 -11.66 -9.19 4.65
C HIS A 159 -10.54 -8.41 3.96
N SER A 160 -10.76 -8.04 2.71
CA SER A 160 -9.89 -7.13 1.98
C SER A 160 -10.71 -6.20 1.09
N ALA A 161 -10.16 -5.03 0.78
CA ALA A 161 -10.75 -4.10 -0.16
C ALA A 161 -9.66 -3.23 -0.81
N VAL A 162 -9.90 -2.81 -2.06
CA VAL A 162 -9.15 -1.71 -2.67
C VAL A 162 -10.01 -0.45 -2.59
N THR A 163 -9.44 0.64 -2.11
CA THR A 163 -10.08 1.96 -2.06
C THR A 163 -9.36 2.95 -2.97
N TRP A 164 -10.11 3.96 -3.40
CA TRP A 164 -9.62 5.11 -4.15
C TRP A 164 -10.29 6.35 -3.59
N GLU A 165 -9.52 7.14 -2.85
CA GLU A 165 -10.07 8.23 -2.05
C GLU A 165 -9.18 9.45 -2.17
N GLN A 166 -9.81 10.63 -2.22
CA GLN A 166 -9.12 11.88 -1.96
C GLN A 166 -8.87 11.94 -0.45
N VAL A 167 -7.63 12.25 -0.06
CA VAL A 167 -7.21 12.38 1.34
C VAL A 167 -6.89 13.84 1.63
N ASP A 168 -7.24 14.28 2.83
CA ASP A 168 -7.02 15.66 3.32
C ASP A 168 -5.55 15.91 3.70
#